data_AF-H1VZ73-F1
#
_entry.id   AF-H1VZ73-F1
#
_cell.length_a   1.000
_cell.length_b   1.000
_cell.length_c   1.000
_cell.angle_alpha   90.00
_cell.angle_beta   90.00
_cell.angle_gamma   90.00
#
_symmetry.space_group_name_H-M   'P 1'
#
loop_
_entity.id
_entity.type
_entity.pdbx_description
1 polymer ?
#
loop_
_entity_poly.entity_id
_entity_poly.type
_entity_poly.pdbx_seq_one_letter_code
_entity_poly.pdbx_strand_id
1 'polypeptide(L)' 'MAPRADLGVVDSSLSVYGVEGLKVVDLSIVPENVGANTNNTAFVVGEKAADIIAKDLGINIPPKL' A
#
# COMPACT_ATOMS: atom_id res chain seq x y z
N MET A 1 -4.46 -2.28 -6.34
CA MET A 1 -3.09 -2.77 -6.60
C MET A 1 -3.19 -3.92 -7.58
N ALA A 2 -2.97 -3.66 -8.86
CA ALA A 2 -3.07 -4.63 -9.96
C ALA A 2 -2.22 -4.12 -11.13
N PRO A 3 -1.87 -4.96 -12.12
CA PRO A 3 -1.23 -4.48 -13.34
C PRO A 3 -2.05 -3.36 -13.99
N ARG A 4 -1.36 -2.34 -14.52
CA ARG A 4 -2.04 -1.23 -15.23
C ARG A 4 -2.88 -1.72 -16.42
N ALA A 5 -2.45 -2.80 -17.09
CA ALA A 5 -3.20 -3.44 -18.16
C ALA A 5 -4.55 -3.99 -17.70
N ASP A 6 -4.65 -4.38 -16.42
CA ASP A 6 -5.87 -4.88 -15.78
C ASP A 6 -6.58 -3.76 -14.99
N LEU A 7 -6.48 -2.52 -15.48
CA LEU A 7 -7.08 -1.31 -14.87
C LEU A 7 -6.54 -0.96 -13.47
N GLY A 8 -5.39 -1.48 -13.08
CA GLY A 8 -4.74 -1.12 -11.83
C GLY A 8 -4.30 0.35 -11.77
N VAL A 9 -4.50 0.99 -10.60
CA VAL A 9 -4.17 2.41 -10.36
C VAL A 9 -2.81 2.59 -9.68
N VAL A 10 -2.41 1.62 -8.83
CA VAL A 10 -1.14 1.62 -8.11
C VAL A 10 -0.37 0.34 -8.35
N ASP A 11 0.96 0.44 -8.36
CA ASP A 11 1.86 -0.72 -8.42
C ASP A 11 2.06 -1.41 -7.05
N SER A 12 2.93 -2.41 -7.00
CA SER A 12 3.25 -3.16 -5.77
C SER A 12 4.00 -2.33 -4.71
N SER A 13 4.52 -1.15 -5.07
CA SER A 13 5.11 -0.17 -4.15
C SER A 13 4.09 0.88 -3.68
N LEU A 14 2.80 0.68 -4.02
CA LEU A 14 1.68 1.60 -3.75
C LEU A 14 1.77 2.94 -4.51
N SER A 15 2.70 3.05 -5.46
CA SER A 15 2.91 4.26 -6.25
C SER A 15 1.86 4.37 -7.33
N VAL A 16 1.31 5.58 -7.52
CA VAL A 16 0.30 5.85 -8.55
C VAL A 16 0.94 5.82 -9.92
N TYR A 17 0.40 5.03 -10.84
CA TYR A 17 0.94 4.95 -12.19
C TYR A 17 0.93 6.31 -12.89
N GLY A 18 2.11 6.74 -13.38
CA GLY A 18 2.26 7.99 -14.12
C GLY A 18 2.35 9.25 -13.26
N VAL A 19 2.46 9.11 -11.93
CA VAL A 19 2.66 10.23 -11.01
C VAL A 19 3.88 9.97 -10.14
N GLU A 20 4.80 10.93 -10.07
CA GLU A 20 5.99 10.85 -9.23
C GLU A 20 5.68 11.31 -7.80
N GLY A 21 6.24 10.62 -6.81
CA GLY A 21 6.15 11.02 -5.40
C GLY A 21 4.75 10.87 -4.77
N LEU A 22 3.80 10.21 -5.44
CA LEU A 22 2.44 9.99 -4.93
C LEU A 22 2.17 8.49 -4.70
N LYS A 23 1.72 8.16 -3.48
CA LYS A 23 1.25 6.83 -3.09
C LYS A 23 -0.16 6.90 -2.52
N VAL A 24 -0.95 5.84 -2.72
CA VAL A 24 -2.27 5.68 -2.08
C VAL A 24 -2.17 4.58 -1.03
N VAL A 25 -2.62 4.86 0.18
CA VAL A 25 -2.47 3.97 1.34
C VAL A 25 -3.76 3.96 2.16
N ASP A 26 -4.71 3.16 1.70
CA ASP A 26 -5.97 2.86 2.39
C ASP A 26 -6.60 1.61 1.75
N LEU A 27 -7.86 1.32 2.06
CA LEU A 27 -8.56 0.16 1.50
C LEU A 27 -8.84 0.24 0.00
N SER A 28 -8.72 1.41 -0.64
CA SER A 28 -8.93 1.56 -2.10
C SER A 28 -7.90 0.80 -2.93
N ILE A 29 -6.75 0.44 -2.35
CA ILE A 29 -5.70 -0.32 -3.06
C ILE A 29 -5.92 -1.82 -3.03
N VAL A 30 -6.82 -2.34 -2.19
CA VAL A 30 -7.06 -3.78 -2.05
C VAL A 30 -7.72 -4.30 -3.33
N PRO A 31 -7.12 -5.25 -4.06
CA PRO A 31 -7.59 -5.65 -5.40
C PRO A 31 -8.92 -6.40 -5.37
N GLU A 32 -9.20 -7.14 -4.29
CA GLU A 32 -10.39 -7.95 -4.11
C GLU A 32 -10.87 -7.90 -2.66
N ASN A 33 -12.13 -8.25 -2.43
CA ASN A 33 -12.69 -8.20 -1.08
C ASN A 33 -12.01 -9.21 -0.13
N VAL A 34 -11.78 -8.80 1.11
CA VAL A 34 -11.23 -9.65 2.16
C VAL A 34 -12.37 -10.04 3.09
N GLY A 35 -12.57 -11.35 3.29
CA GLY A 35 -13.60 -11.91 4.19
C GLY A 35 -13.30 -11.69 5.67
N ALA A 36 -13.17 -10.44 6.11
CA ALA A 36 -12.86 -10.03 7.47
C ALA A 36 -13.43 -8.63 7.78
N ASN A 37 -13.42 -8.23 9.05
CA ASN A 37 -13.66 -6.84 9.41
C ASN A 37 -12.56 -5.96 8.78
N THR A 38 -12.97 -4.92 8.05
CA THR A 38 -12.06 -4.10 7.24
C THR A 38 -11.08 -3.27 8.06
N ASN A 39 -11.32 -3.07 9.35
CA ASN A 39 -10.36 -2.42 10.24
C ASN A 39 -9.04 -3.19 10.28
N ASN A 40 -9.10 -4.52 10.35
CA ASN A 40 -7.90 -5.37 10.36
C ASN A 40 -7.10 -5.22 9.06
N THR A 41 -7.79 -5.24 7.92
CA THR A 41 -7.18 -5.05 6.60
C THR A 41 -6.55 -3.66 6.49
N ALA A 42 -7.24 -2.61 6.97
CA ALA A 42 -6.74 -1.24 6.95
C ALA A 42 -5.45 -1.09 7.78
N PHE A 43 -5.41 -1.67 8.98
CA PHE A 43 -4.20 -1.69 9.81
C PHE A 43 -3.04 -2.36 9.10
N VAL A 44 -3.25 -3.57 8.54
CA VAL A 44 -2.17 -4.30 7.85
C VAL A 44 -1.68 -3.58 6.58
N VAL A 45 -2.58 -2.95 5.83
CA VAL A 45 -2.21 -2.10 4.68
C VAL A 45 -1.35 -0.93 5.14
N GLY A 46 -1.75 -0.22 6.19
CA GLY A 46 -0.98 0.90 6.75
C GLY A 46 0.40 0.46 7.25
N GLU A 47 0.46 -0.65 7.99
CA GLU A 47 1.72 -1.25 8.48
C GLU A 47 2.68 -1.59 7.35
N LYS A 48 2.18 -2.21 6.28
CA LYS A 48 3.01 -2.57 5.13
C LYS A 48 3.46 -1.34 4.34
N ALA A 49 2.58 -0.35 4.20
CA ALA A 49 2.90 0.89 3.52
C ALA A 49 3.95 1.71 4.26
N ALA A 50 3.90 1.73 5.61
CA ALA A 50 4.93 2.35 6.42
C ALA A 50 6.31 1.76 6.09
N ASP A 51 6.44 0.42 6.07
CA ASP A 51 7.69 -0.26 5.72
C ASP A 51 8.19 0.11 4.31
N ILE A 52 7.27 0.18 3.32
CA ILE A 52 7.60 0.56 1.94
C ILE A 52 8.11 2.00 1.89
N ILE A 53 7.37 2.94 2.48
CA ILE A 53 7.70 4.37 2.45
C ILE A 53 9.00 4.63 3.21
N ALA A 54 9.19 3.99 4.36
CA ALA A 54 10.43 4.14 5.13
C ALA A 54 11.63 3.61 4.35
N LYS A 55 11.50 2.46 3.66
CA LYS A 55 12.54 1.95 2.76
C LYS A 55 12.86 2.94 1.64
N ASP A 56 11.83 3.50 0.99
CA ASP A 56 12.01 4.48 -0.10
C ASP A 56 12.73 5.75 0.41
N LEU A 57 12.50 6.15 1.66
CA LEU A 57 13.10 7.33 2.29
C LEU A 57 14.42 7.05 3.05
N GLY A 58 14.88 5.79 3.11
CA GLY A 58 16.05 5.41 3.90
C GLY A 58 15.86 5.54 5.42
N ILE A 59 14.61 5.51 5.91
CA ILE A 59 14.25 5.57 7.32
C ILE A 59 14.22 4.14 7.88
N ASN A 60 14.84 3.94 9.04
CA ASN A 60 14.75 2.67 9.77
C ASN A 60 13.55 2.70 10.72
N ILE A 61 12.54 1.85 10.49
CA ILE A 61 11.41 1.72 11.41
C ILE A 61 11.83 0.83 12.58
N PRO A 62 11.59 1.24 13.85
CA PRO A 62 11.84 0.37 14.99
C PRO A 62 11.02 -0.93 14.87
N PRO A 63 11.50 -2.04 15.47
CA PRO A 63 10.74 -3.28 15.49
C PRO A 63 9.36 -3.08 16.10
N LYS A 64 8.36 -3.67 15.45
CA LYS A 64 6.97 -3.71 15.93
C LYS A 64 6.92 -4.64 17.15
N LEU A 65 6.14 -4.26 18.17
CA LEU A 65 5.98 -5.00 19.44
C LEU A 65 5.70 -6.49 19.23
#